data_AF-A0A1H8FPR0-F1
#
_entry.id   AF-A0A1H8FPR0-F1
#
_cell.length_a   1.000
_cell.length_b   1.000
_cell.length_c   1.000
_cell.angle_alpha   90.00
_cell.angle_beta   90.00
_cell.angle_gamma   90.00
#
_symmetry.space_group_name_H-M   'P 1'
#
loop_
_entity.id
_entity.type
_entity.pdbx_description
1 polymer ?
#
loop_
_entity_poly.entity_id
_entity_poly.type
_entity_poly.pdbx_seq_one_letter_code
_entity_poly.pdbx_strand_id
1 'polypeptide(L)'
;MNSTELRALQAPLKDKYRAEPAAAVVTLKAQGTLDSQSIACKVETGRALAAAGLHPATGGSGLELCSGDMLLEALVACAGVTLKAVSTALEIPLRQGTVRAEGDLDFRGTLGVDKTAPVGFKAIRLSFELDTDAPQEKIDQLLKLTERYCVVFQTLNHRPELSAEVRKR
;
A
#
# COMPACT_ATOMS: atom_id res chain seq x y z
N MET A 1 25.34 5.88 -4.66
CA MET A 1 25.56 6.31 -3.27
C MET A 1 26.36 5.25 -2.53
N ASN A 2 27.40 5.65 -1.81
CA ASN A 2 28.22 4.76 -0.97
C ASN A 2 27.75 4.75 0.51
N SER A 3 28.35 3.91 1.34
CA SER A 3 27.94 3.72 2.73
C SER A 3 28.18 4.95 3.62
N THR A 4 29.21 5.74 3.35
CA THR A 4 29.51 6.97 4.09
C THR A 4 28.48 8.05 3.79
N GLU A 5 28.15 8.23 2.50
CA GLU A 5 27.11 9.16 2.04
C GLU A 5 25.73 8.82 2.64
N LEU A 6 25.34 7.54 2.60
CA LEU A 6 24.06 7.09 3.17
C LEU A 6 24.00 7.34 4.69
N ARG A 7 25.08 7.08 5.42
CA ARG A 7 25.14 7.33 6.87
C ARG A 7 25.04 8.82 7.17
N ALA A 8 25.67 9.68 6.37
CA ALA A 8 25.58 11.12 6.52
C ALA A 8 24.14 11.62 6.31
N LEU A 9 23.41 11.07 5.33
CA LEU A 9 21.99 11.38 5.09
C LEU A 9 21.08 10.89 6.23
N GLN A 10 21.33 9.70 6.77
CA GLN A 10 20.48 9.10 7.80
C GLN A 10 20.73 9.64 9.20
N ALA A 11 21.95 10.09 9.52
CA ALA A 11 22.30 10.59 10.85
C ALA A 11 21.30 11.66 11.39
N PRO A 12 21.01 12.76 10.66
CA PRO A 12 20.07 13.77 11.15
C PRO A 12 18.64 13.23 11.28
N LEU A 13 18.22 12.30 10.41
CA LEU A 13 16.91 11.65 10.52
C LEU A 13 16.81 10.80 11.79
N LYS A 14 17.86 10.02 12.09
CA LYS A 14 17.92 9.19 13.30
C LYS A 14 17.88 10.05 14.56
N ASP A 15 18.61 11.15 14.60
CA ASP A 15 18.62 12.07 15.75
C ASP A 15 17.25 12.71 15.93
N LYS A 16 16.63 13.19 14.84
CA LYS A 16 15.25 13.72 14.88
C LYS A 16 14.27 12.69 15.43
N TYR A 17 14.29 11.45 14.95
CA TYR A 17 13.34 10.43 15.38
C TYR A 17 13.56 9.92 16.81
N ARG A 18 14.77 10.10 17.38
CA ARG A 18 15.00 9.87 18.82
C ARG A 18 14.37 10.98 19.66
N ALA A 19 14.52 12.23 19.22
CA ALA A 19 13.99 13.39 19.94
C ALA A 19 12.46 13.51 19.79
N GLU A 20 11.93 13.23 18.60
CA GLU A 20 10.54 13.40 18.22
C GLU A 20 9.98 12.11 17.56
N PRO A 21 9.59 11.10 18.34
CA PRO A 21 9.14 9.81 17.79
C PRO A 21 7.98 9.91 16.80
N ALA A 22 7.04 10.85 17.00
CA ALA A 22 5.89 11.04 16.13
C ALA A 22 6.28 11.45 14.70
N ALA A 23 7.41 12.14 14.52
CA ALA A 23 7.90 12.56 13.21
C ALA A 23 8.38 11.39 12.33
N ALA A 24 8.55 10.19 12.90
CA ALA A 24 8.92 8.98 12.19
C ALA A 24 7.71 8.18 11.68
N VAL A 25 6.49 8.57 12.07
CA VAL A 25 5.26 7.93 11.62
C VAL A 25 4.81 8.56 10.31
N VAL A 26 4.77 7.76 9.25
CA VAL A 26 4.41 8.22 7.90
C VAL A 26 3.23 7.40 7.39
N THR A 27 2.23 8.09 6.83
CA THR A 27 1.10 7.47 6.12
C THR A 27 1.37 7.49 4.62
N LEU A 28 1.57 6.30 4.05
CA LEU A 28 1.64 6.08 2.60
C LEU A 28 0.23 5.99 2.03
N LYS A 29 0.05 6.38 0.76
CA LYS A 29 -1.27 6.47 0.11
C LYS A 29 -1.24 5.96 -1.32
N ALA A 30 -2.28 5.23 -1.72
CA ALA A 30 -2.52 4.82 -3.10
C ALA A 30 -3.98 5.02 -3.48
N GLN A 31 -4.23 5.31 -4.76
CA GLN A 31 -5.58 5.51 -5.31
C GLN A 31 -5.71 4.85 -6.69
N GLY A 32 -6.90 4.32 -6.97
CA GLY A 32 -7.27 3.82 -8.28
C GLY A 32 -8.74 4.07 -8.60
N THR A 33 -9.05 4.13 -9.90
CA THR A 33 -10.41 4.33 -10.42
C THR A 33 -10.88 3.07 -11.15
N LEU A 34 -12.12 2.66 -10.90
CA LEU A 34 -12.74 1.54 -11.61
C LEU A 34 -13.05 1.92 -13.06
N ASP A 35 -12.73 1.04 -13.99
CA ASP A 35 -13.06 1.25 -15.39
C ASP A 35 -14.56 1.01 -15.65
N SER A 36 -15.15 1.86 -16.50
CA SER A 36 -16.58 1.79 -16.81
C SER A 36 -16.92 0.78 -17.89
N GLN A 37 -15.95 0.36 -18.71
CA GLN A 37 -16.16 -0.49 -19.89
C GLN A 37 -15.57 -1.89 -19.74
N SER A 38 -14.64 -2.10 -18.82
CA SER A 38 -13.91 -3.34 -18.61
C SER A 38 -13.77 -3.70 -17.13
N ILE A 39 -13.41 -4.96 -16.84
CA ILE A 39 -13.05 -5.40 -15.48
C ILE A 39 -11.59 -4.99 -15.24
N ALA A 40 -11.38 -3.70 -15.02
CA ALA A 40 -10.07 -3.12 -14.77
C ALA A 40 -10.16 -2.05 -13.67
N CYS A 41 -9.06 -1.86 -12.93
CA CYS A 41 -8.85 -0.74 -12.04
C CYS A 41 -7.57 -0.03 -12.46
N LYS A 42 -7.69 1.26 -12.80
CA LYS A 42 -6.55 2.09 -13.18
C LYS A 42 -5.95 2.69 -11.91
N VAL A 43 -4.73 2.30 -11.57
CA VAL A 43 -3.99 2.89 -10.46
C VAL A 43 -3.23 4.11 -10.95
N GLU A 44 -3.17 5.17 -10.13
CA GLU A 44 -2.36 6.35 -10.40
C GLU A 44 -0.88 6.09 -10.13
N THR A 45 -0.26 5.18 -10.88
CA THR A 45 1.20 5.03 -10.84
C THR A 45 1.80 6.11 -11.72
N GLY A 46 2.14 7.27 -11.14
CA GLY A 46 2.72 8.42 -11.87
C GLY A 46 4.11 8.16 -12.48
N ARG A 47 4.60 6.92 -12.51
CA ARG A 47 5.96 6.55 -12.91
C ARG A 47 5.95 5.23 -13.70
N ALA A 48 6.29 5.31 -14.99
CA ALA A 48 6.52 4.12 -15.81
C ALA A 48 7.93 3.55 -15.57
N LEU A 49 8.06 2.20 -15.57
CA LEU A 49 9.32 1.42 -15.50
C LEU A 49 10.43 2.05 -14.65
N ALA A 50 10.33 1.95 -13.32
CA ALA A 50 11.25 2.65 -12.41
C ALA A 50 11.93 1.73 -11.40
N ALA A 51 13.18 2.05 -11.07
CA ALA A 51 13.93 1.44 -9.99
C ALA A 51 13.26 1.71 -8.65
N ALA A 52 13.32 0.74 -7.73
CA ALA A 52 12.92 0.92 -6.34
C ALA A 52 14.09 1.46 -5.51
N GLY A 53 13.77 2.37 -4.58
CA GLY A 53 14.76 3.01 -3.72
C GLY A 53 14.26 3.18 -2.29
N LEU A 54 15.10 3.77 -1.45
CA LEU A 54 14.72 4.11 -0.08
C LEU A 54 13.62 5.17 -0.08
N HIS A 55 12.76 5.13 0.93
CA HIS A 55 11.81 6.22 1.16
C HIS A 55 12.56 7.48 1.66
N PRO A 56 12.13 8.72 1.33
CA PRO A 56 12.78 9.94 1.82
C PRO A 56 12.99 9.99 3.34
N ALA A 57 12.01 9.48 4.09
CA ALA A 57 12.09 9.34 5.56
C ALA A 57 13.21 8.41 6.07
N THR A 58 13.89 7.70 5.16
CA THR A 58 15.03 6.80 5.44
C THR A 58 16.30 7.20 4.66
N GLY A 59 16.31 8.39 4.05
CA GLY A 59 17.46 8.92 3.28
C GLY A 59 17.40 8.64 1.79
N GLY A 60 16.23 8.29 1.24
CA GLY A 60 16.04 8.17 -0.20
C GLY A 60 15.88 9.51 -0.92
N SER A 61 16.13 9.52 -2.23
CA SER A 61 16.05 10.73 -3.06
C SER A 61 14.61 11.16 -3.37
N GLY A 62 13.66 10.23 -3.31
CA GLY A 62 12.27 10.41 -3.76
C GLY A 62 12.07 10.23 -5.27
N LEU A 63 13.15 10.03 -6.04
CA LEU A 63 13.10 9.81 -7.51
C LEU A 63 12.73 8.35 -7.85
N GLU A 64 13.21 7.40 -7.06
CA GLU A 64 12.85 5.99 -7.17
C GLU A 64 11.47 5.70 -6.59
N LEU A 65 10.86 4.59 -7.01
CA LEU A 65 9.61 4.11 -6.43
C LEU A 65 9.83 3.64 -4.99
N CYS A 66 8.90 4.00 -4.09
CA CYS A 66 8.87 3.44 -2.75
C CYS A 66 8.10 2.10 -2.80
N SER A 67 8.73 1.03 -2.34
CA SER A 67 8.10 -0.29 -2.28
C SER A 67 6.87 -0.34 -1.36
N GLY A 68 6.80 0.53 -0.36
CA GLY A 68 5.61 0.69 0.49
C GLY A 68 4.41 1.21 -0.30
N ASP A 69 4.61 2.25 -1.12
CA ASP A 69 3.56 2.78 -2.01
C ASP A 69 3.15 1.72 -3.03
N MET A 70 4.13 1.04 -3.65
CA MET A 70 3.87 -0.04 -4.61
C MET A 70 3.04 -1.18 -4.00
N LEU A 71 3.23 -1.50 -2.72
CA LEU A 71 2.41 -2.50 -2.04
C LEU A 71 0.96 -2.04 -1.89
N LEU A 72 0.74 -0.78 -1.52
CA LEU A 72 -0.61 -0.19 -1.44
C LEU A 72 -1.26 -0.06 -2.81
N GLU A 73 -0.50 0.30 -3.84
CA GLU A 73 -0.93 0.33 -5.24
C GLU A 73 -1.38 -1.06 -5.71
N ALA A 74 -0.61 -2.11 -5.39
CA ALA A 74 -0.98 -3.49 -5.69
C ALA A 74 -2.27 -3.92 -4.96
N LEU A 75 -2.44 -3.49 -3.71
CA LEU A 75 -3.68 -3.72 -2.95
C LEU A 75 -4.87 -3.01 -3.61
N VAL A 76 -4.74 -1.73 -3.94
CA VAL A 76 -5.78 -0.93 -4.62
C VAL A 76 -6.16 -1.56 -5.95
N ALA A 77 -5.17 -1.94 -6.78
CA ALA A 77 -5.40 -2.59 -8.06
C ALA A 77 -6.20 -3.89 -7.89
N CYS A 78 -5.70 -4.78 -7.03
CA CYS A 78 -6.29 -6.09 -6.83
C CYS A 78 -7.71 -5.97 -6.27
N ALA A 79 -7.90 -5.16 -5.23
CA ALA A 79 -9.20 -4.99 -4.59
C ALA A 79 -10.21 -4.31 -5.52
N GLY A 80 -9.80 -3.31 -6.30
CA GLY A 80 -10.66 -2.66 -7.29
C GLY A 80 -11.12 -3.62 -8.40
N VAL A 81 -10.20 -4.41 -8.96
CA VAL A 81 -10.55 -5.44 -9.96
C VAL A 81 -11.47 -6.51 -9.36
N THR A 82 -11.19 -6.99 -8.14
CA THR A 82 -12.05 -7.96 -7.46
C THR A 82 -13.44 -7.40 -7.22
N LEU A 83 -13.56 -6.15 -6.73
CA LEU A 83 -14.85 -5.52 -6.49
C LEU A 83 -15.65 -5.41 -7.79
N LYS A 84 -15.04 -4.96 -8.89
CA LYS A 84 -15.70 -4.86 -10.19
C LYS A 84 -16.15 -6.23 -10.71
N ALA A 85 -15.37 -7.28 -10.49
CA ALA A 85 -15.73 -8.64 -10.87
C ALA A 85 -16.93 -9.15 -10.05
N VAL A 86 -16.91 -8.97 -8.73
CA VAL A 86 -18.01 -9.37 -7.84
C VAL A 86 -19.28 -8.57 -8.13
N SER A 87 -19.19 -7.25 -8.34
CA SER A 87 -20.36 -6.42 -8.67
C SER A 87 -21.01 -6.89 -9.96
N THR A 88 -20.20 -7.27 -10.96
CA THR A 88 -20.69 -7.83 -12.23
C THR A 88 -21.40 -9.16 -12.00
N ALA A 89 -20.81 -10.07 -11.22
CA ALA A 89 -21.39 -11.38 -10.92
C ALA A 89 -22.69 -11.31 -10.10
N LEU A 90 -22.86 -10.28 -9.25
CA LEU A 90 -24.05 -10.04 -8.45
C LEU A 90 -25.08 -9.10 -9.11
N GLU A 91 -24.81 -8.69 -10.35
CA GLU A 91 -25.63 -7.74 -11.12
C GLU A 91 -25.89 -6.43 -10.35
N ILE A 92 -24.85 -5.93 -9.68
CA ILE A 92 -24.86 -4.65 -8.98
C ILE A 92 -24.32 -3.59 -9.94
N PRO A 93 -25.17 -2.66 -10.44
CA PRO A 93 -24.73 -1.63 -11.37
C PRO A 93 -23.86 -0.61 -10.65
N LEU A 94 -22.63 -0.43 -11.12
CA LEU A 94 -21.71 0.62 -10.65
C LEU A 94 -21.44 1.58 -11.80
N ARG A 95 -21.82 2.86 -11.63
CA ARG A 95 -21.55 3.92 -12.62
C ARG A 95 -20.10 4.35 -12.57
N GLN A 96 -19.60 4.59 -11.36
CA GLN A 96 -18.21 4.94 -11.07
C GLN A 96 -17.79 4.36 -9.72
N GLY A 97 -16.49 4.30 -9.48
CA GLY A 97 -15.96 4.02 -8.16
C GLY A 97 -14.49 4.39 -8.01
N THR A 98 -14.13 4.82 -6.81
CA THR A 98 -12.76 5.15 -6.39
C THR A 98 -12.36 4.21 -5.25
N VAL A 99 -11.15 3.66 -5.36
CA VAL A 99 -10.55 2.80 -4.34
C VAL A 99 -9.34 3.53 -3.77
N ARG A 100 -9.25 3.62 -2.45
CA ARG A 100 -8.13 4.28 -1.75
C ARG A 100 -7.54 3.34 -0.71
N ALA A 101 -6.22 3.32 -0.59
CA ALA A 101 -5.53 2.66 0.51
C ALA A 101 -4.61 3.65 1.22
N GLU A 102 -4.62 3.60 2.55
CA GLU A 102 -3.66 4.31 3.40
C GLU A 102 -2.95 3.32 4.31
N GLY A 103 -1.65 3.51 4.56
CA GLY A 103 -0.90 2.64 5.47
C GLY A 103 0.11 3.39 6.31
N ASP A 104 0.16 3.11 7.62
CA ASP A 104 1.06 3.78 8.55
C ASP A 104 2.33 2.96 8.81
N LEU A 105 3.48 3.62 8.74
CA LEU A 105 4.81 3.04 9.00
C LEU A 105 5.51 3.80 10.12
N ASP A 106 6.30 3.11 10.92
CA ASP A 106 7.23 3.74 11.87
C ASP A 106 8.67 3.49 11.43
N PHE A 107 9.30 4.53 10.87
CA PHE A 107 10.65 4.39 10.31
C PHE A 107 11.75 4.23 11.36
N ARG A 108 11.45 4.36 12.66
CA ARG A 108 12.41 4.07 13.73
C ARG A 108 12.84 2.61 13.71
N GLY A 109 11.93 1.68 13.41
CA GLY A 109 12.26 0.26 13.27
C GLY A 109 13.21 0.03 12.09
N THR A 110 12.84 0.52 10.90
CA THR A 110 13.64 0.37 9.67
C THR A 110 15.05 0.97 9.79
N LEU A 111 15.18 2.10 10.49
CA LEU A 111 16.48 2.76 10.69
C LEU A 111 17.27 2.23 11.91
N GLY A 112 16.71 1.30 12.67
CA GLY A 112 17.31 0.76 13.90
C GLY A 112 17.46 1.80 15.02
N VAL A 113 16.60 2.83 15.03
CA VAL A 113 16.55 3.86 16.07
C VAL A 113 15.95 3.31 17.36
N ASP A 114 14.89 2.50 17.22
CA ASP A 114 14.16 1.87 18.32
C ASP A 114 13.94 0.40 17.95
N LYS A 115 14.47 -0.52 18.76
CA LYS A 115 14.35 -1.97 18.53
C LYS A 115 12.96 -2.51 18.83
N THR A 116 12.13 -1.75 19.54
CA THR A 116 10.75 -2.12 19.89
C THR A 116 9.74 -1.61 18.87
N ALA A 117 10.13 -0.64 18.03
CA ALA A 117 9.30 -0.17 16.94
C ALA A 117 9.15 -1.25 15.85
N PRO A 118 7.92 -1.60 15.42
CA PRO A 118 7.71 -2.63 14.41
C PRO A 118 8.27 -2.19 13.05
N VAL A 119 8.81 -3.14 12.30
CA VAL A 119 9.17 -2.96 10.88
C VAL A 119 8.03 -3.49 10.01
N GLY A 120 7.49 -2.64 9.14
CA GLY A 120 6.32 -2.93 8.32
C GLY A 120 5.12 -2.06 8.68
N PHE A 121 4.02 -2.20 7.95
CA PHE A 121 2.80 -1.43 8.18
C PHE A 121 2.19 -1.76 9.53
N LYS A 122 1.87 -0.74 10.32
CA LYS A 122 1.15 -0.86 11.61
C LYS A 122 -0.34 -1.05 11.39
N ALA A 123 -0.87 -0.38 10.38
CA ALA A 123 -2.25 -0.45 9.96
C ALA A 123 -2.32 -0.13 8.47
N ILE A 124 -3.22 -0.81 7.76
CA ILE A 124 -3.63 -0.48 6.40
C ILE A 124 -5.14 -0.31 6.42
N ARG A 125 -5.64 0.74 5.77
CA ARG A 125 -7.06 1.07 5.66
C ARG A 125 -7.41 1.17 4.19
N LEU A 126 -8.36 0.35 3.74
CA LEU A 126 -8.86 0.32 2.37
C LEU A 126 -10.28 0.87 2.37
N SER A 127 -10.59 1.81 1.48
CA SER A 127 -11.92 2.39 1.35
C SER A 127 -12.37 2.42 -0.10
N PHE A 128 -13.69 2.29 -0.29
CA PHE A 128 -14.36 2.32 -1.59
C PHE A 128 -15.42 3.41 -1.57
N GLU A 129 -15.34 4.32 -2.54
CA GLU A 129 -16.38 5.30 -2.82
C GLU A 129 -17.07 4.84 -4.12
N LEU A 130 -18.35 4.48 -4.05
CA LEU A 130 -19.09 3.89 -5.17
C LEU A 130 -20.29 4.75 -5.57
N ASP A 131 -20.47 4.96 -6.86
CA ASP A 131 -21.66 5.58 -7.43
C ASP A 131 -22.62 4.49 -7.96
N THR A 132 -23.71 4.26 -7.20
CA THR A 132 -24.69 3.20 -7.45
C THR A 132 -26.00 3.47 -6.70
N ASP A 133 -27.11 2.96 -7.23
CA ASP A 133 -28.44 2.99 -6.57
C ASP A 133 -28.76 1.66 -5.86
N ALA A 134 -27.80 0.75 -5.76
CA ALA A 134 -28.00 -0.53 -5.11
C ALA A 134 -28.25 -0.36 -3.59
N PRO A 135 -29.15 -1.16 -2.99
CA PRO A 135 -29.44 -1.08 -1.57
C PRO A 135 -28.22 -1.47 -0.73
N GLN A 136 -28.10 -0.89 0.48
CA GLN A 136 -26.95 -1.08 1.36
C GLN A 136 -26.61 -2.56 1.62
N GLU A 137 -27.62 -3.42 1.77
CA GLU A 137 -27.40 -4.86 1.96
C GLU A 137 -26.59 -5.50 0.83
N LYS A 138 -26.83 -5.10 -0.43
CA LYS A 138 -26.04 -5.54 -1.58
C LYS A 138 -24.63 -4.95 -1.57
N ILE A 139 -24.45 -3.73 -1.08
CA ILE A 139 -23.13 -3.10 -0.92
C ILE A 139 -22.31 -3.81 0.16
N ASP A 140 -22.92 -4.17 1.27
CA ASP A 140 -22.27 -4.91 2.35
C ASP A 140 -21.85 -6.32 1.88
N GLN A 141 -22.73 -6.99 1.11
CA GLN A 141 -22.38 -8.26 0.47
C GLN A 141 -21.23 -8.11 -0.54
N LEU A 142 -21.25 -7.05 -1.35
CA LEU A 142 -20.19 -6.75 -2.32
C LEU A 142 -18.84 -6.55 -1.63
N LEU A 143 -18.79 -5.76 -0.56
CA LEU A 143 -17.57 -5.54 0.22
C LEU A 143 -17.06 -6.85 0.84
N LYS A 144 -17.95 -7.61 1.50
CA LYS A 144 -17.60 -8.89 2.12
C LYS A 144 -16.99 -9.89 1.13
N LEU A 145 -17.54 -9.98 -0.08
CA LEU A 145 -17.00 -10.86 -1.11
C LEU A 145 -15.72 -10.31 -1.74
N THR A 146 -15.60 -8.99 -1.84
CA THR A 146 -14.36 -8.34 -2.29
C THR A 146 -13.20 -8.65 -1.35
N GLU A 147 -13.39 -8.49 -0.03
CA GLU A 147 -12.39 -8.87 0.98
C GLU A 147 -12.04 -10.36 0.88
N ARG A 148 -13.05 -11.23 0.75
CA ARG A 148 -12.87 -12.68 0.67
C ARG A 148 -12.05 -13.12 -0.55
N TYR A 149 -12.26 -12.49 -1.70
CA TYR A 149 -11.68 -12.93 -2.97
C TYR A 149 -10.47 -12.10 -3.43
N CYS A 150 -10.18 -10.96 -2.79
CA CYS A 150 -9.01 -10.16 -3.10
C CYS A 150 -7.74 -10.87 -2.61
N VAL A 151 -6.93 -11.37 -3.55
CA VAL A 151 -5.70 -12.13 -3.26
C VAL A 151 -4.71 -11.31 -2.44
N VAL A 152 -4.50 -10.03 -2.79
CA VAL A 152 -3.55 -9.17 -2.07
C VAL A 152 -4.06 -8.87 -0.66
N PHE A 153 -5.34 -8.54 -0.50
CA PHE A 153 -5.93 -8.33 0.83
C PHE A 153 -5.76 -9.58 1.70
N GLN A 154 -6.09 -10.77 1.17
CA GLN A 154 -5.95 -12.02 1.91
C GLN A 154 -4.48 -12.36 2.24
N THR A 155 -3.53 -12.04 1.36
CA THR A 155 -2.09 -12.23 1.61
C THR A 155 -1.58 -11.33 2.74
N LEU A 156 -2.13 -10.12 2.87
CA LEU A 156 -1.80 -9.20 3.95
C LEU A 156 -2.49 -9.58 5.27
N ASN A 157 -3.72 -10.09 5.20
CA ASN A 157 -4.50 -10.47 6.37
C ASN A 157 -4.06 -11.84 6.95
N HIS A 158 -3.58 -12.74 6.08
CA HIS A 158 -3.09 -14.06 6.45
C HIS A 158 -1.65 -14.22 5.96
N ARG A 159 -0.70 -14.17 6.91
CA ARG A 159 0.72 -14.32 6.62
C ARG A 159 0.99 -15.67 5.91
N PRO A 160 1.46 -15.67 4.66
CA PRO A 160 1.92 -16.90 4.03
C PRO A 160 3.23 -17.36 4.66
N GLU A 161 3.62 -18.61 4.42
CA GLU A 161 5.00 -19.01 4.70
C GLU A 161 5.96 -18.14 3.88
N LEU A 162 6.91 -17.50 4.55
CA LEU A 162 7.87 -16.58 3.95
C LEU A 162 9.27 -17.00 4.34
N SER A 163 10.10 -17.27 3.35
CA SER A 163 11.52 -17.60 3.49
C SER A 163 12.37 -16.68 2.62
N ALA A 164 13.63 -16.48 3.02
CA ALA A 164 14.60 -15.72 2.27
C ALA A 164 15.93 -16.48 2.25
N GLU A 165 16.56 -16.57 1.09
CA GLU A 165 17.86 -17.23 0.92
C GLU A 165 18.84 -16.29 0.23
N VAL A 166 20.13 -16.42 0.58
CA VAL A 166 21.21 -15.74 -0.12
C VAL A 166 22.04 -16.81 -0.82
N ARG A 167 22.08 -16.74 -2.15
CA ARG A 167 22.96 -17.60 -2.97
C ARG A 167 24.13 -16.76 -3.48
N LYS A 168 25.35 -17.17 -3.17
CA LYS A 168 26.56 -16.58 -3.75
C LYS A 168 26.90 -17.35 -5.03
N ARG A 169 27.19 -16.62 -6.10
CA ARG A 169 27.80 -17.20 -7.31
C ARG A 169 29.29 -17.34 -7.12
#